data_AF-A0A8K0N047-F1
#
_entry.id   AF-A0A8K0N047-F1
#
_cell.length_a   1.000
_cell.length_b   1.000
_cell.length_c   1.000
_cell.angle_alpha   90.00
_cell.angle_beta   90.00
_cell.angle_gamma   90.00
#
_symmetry.space_group_name_H-M   'P 1'
#
loop_
_entity.id
_entity.type
_entity.pdbx_description
1 polymer ?
#
loop_
_entity_poly.entity_id
_entity_poly.type
_entity_poly.pdbx_seq_one_letter_code
_entity_poly.pdbx_strand_id
1 'polypeptide(L)'
;MAKRLIPSLNRVLIEKIVPPSKTNSGILLPEKTTKVLIELLLVSFLDVMIAVNMQKTVLNLNSGKVVAVGPGARDRNGNLIPVSVKEGDVVLLPEYGGTEVKLGDKEYHLFRDDDILGTVHE
;
A
#
# COMPACT_ATOMS: atom_id res chain seq x y z
N MET A 1 -22.57 7.49 -10.99
CA MET A 1 -22.05 6.59 -12.04
C MET A 1 -20.62 6.24 -11.66
N ALA A 2 -20.32 5.00 -11.26
CA ALA A 2 -18.96 4.62 -10.90
C ALA A 2 -18.06 4.78 -12.14
N LYS A 3 -17.08 5.69 -12.08
CA LYS A 3 -16.05 5.78 -13.12
C LYS A 3 -15.25 4.48 -13.06
N ARG A 4 -15.66 3.51 -13.88
CA ARG A 4 -15.06 2.18 -13.99
C ARG A 4 -13.73 2.32 -14.74
N LEU A 5 -12.70 2.77 -14.03
CA LEU A 5 -11.34 2.72 -14.54
C LEU A 5 -10.93 1.24 -14.57
N ILE A 6 -10.69 0.71 -15.77
CA ILE A 6 -10.18 -0.65 -15.95
C ILE A 6 -8.67 -0.51 -16.20
N PRO A 7 -7.83 -0.99 -15.26
CA PRO A 7 -6.38 -0.96 -15.44
C PRO A 7 -5.95 -1.78 -16.66
N SER A 8 -4.89 -1.33 -17.34
CA SER A 8 -4.28 -2.09 -18.45
C SER A 8 -3.19 -3.03 -17.93
N LEU A 9 -3.03 -4.18 -18.61
CA LEU A 9 -1.97 -5.16 -18.35
C LEU A 9 -1.96 -5.65 -16.88
N ASN A 10 -0.81 -5.63 -16.22
CA ASN A 10 -0.58 -6.07 -14.84
C ASN A 10 -0.79 -4.96 -13.79
N ARG A 11 -1.61 -3.96 -14.10
CA ARG A 11 -1.90 -2.87 -13.16
C ARG A 11 -3.10 -3.22 -12.27
N VAL A 12 -3.06 -2.77 -11.03
CA VAL A 12 -4.08 -3.01 -10.02
C VAL A 12 -4.46 -1.66 -9.40
N LEU A 13 -5.76 -1.36 -9.42
CA LEU A 13 -6.31 -0.15 -8.81
C LEU A 13 -6.71 -0.45 -7.36
N ILE A 14 -6.18 0.34 -6.45
CA ILE A 14 -6.29 0.10 -5.01
C ILE A 14 -6.80 1.37 -4.33
N GLU A 15 -7.82 1.21 -3.49
CA GLU A 15 -8.29 2.25 -2.55
C GLU A 15 -7.51 2.04 -1.25
N LYS A 16 -6.63 3.00 -0.94
CA LYS A 16 -5.78 2.91 0.25
C LYS A 16 -6.65 3.09 1.50
N ILE A 17 -6.51 2.17 2.45
CA ILE A 17 -7.16 2.31 3.75
C ILE A 17 -6.26 3.24 4.56
N VAL A 18 -6.61 4.52 4.61
CA VAL A 18 -5.92 5.46 5.47
C VAL A 18 -6.22 5.03 6.92
N PRO A 19 -5.19 4.76 7.75
CA PRO A 19 -5.44 4.46 9.15
C PRO A 19 -6.14 5.66 9.79
N PRO A 20 -7.15 5.46 10.65
CA PRO A 20 -7.87 6.57 11.25
C PRO A 20 -6.89 7.47 12.00
N SER A 21 -6.80 8.74 11.61
CA SER A 21 -5.94 9.76 12.25
C SER A 21 -6.37 10.10 13.68
N LYS A 22 -7.47 9.49 14.16
CA LYS A 22 -7.96 9.54 15.52
C LYS A 22 -7.77 8.17 16.16
N THR A 23 -6.95 8.12 17.21
CA THR A 23 -7.01 7.03 18.17
C THR A 23 -8.36 7.07 18.91
N ASN A 24 -8.83 5.93 19.45
CA ASN A 24 -10.09 5.83 20.23
C ASN A 24 -10.21 6.83 21.40
N SER A 25 -9.14 7.56 21.71
CA SER A 25 -9.05 8.60 22.73
C SER A 25 -9.21 10.04 22.20
N GLY A 26 -9.54 10.23 20.92
CA GLY A 26 -9.85 11.54 20.33
C GLY A 26 -8.64 12.43 20.01
N ILE A 27 -7.42 11.93 20.19
CA ILE A 27 -6.18 12.65 19.89
C ILE A 27 -5.88 12.53 18.39
N LEU A 28 -5.77 13.68 17.72
CA LEU A 28 -5.31 13.78 16.34
C LEU A 28 -3.78 13.63 16.30
N LEU A 29 -3.28 12.65 15.55
CA LEU A 29 -1.85 12.57 15.24
C LEU A 29 -1.52 13.57 14.11
N PRO A 30 -0.53 14.48 14.27
CA PRO A 30 -0.08 15.32 13.17
C PRO A 30 0.68 14.48 12.13
N GLU A 31 0.19 14.46 10.90
CA GLU A 31 0.65 13.54 9.83
C GLU A 31 2.07 13.79 9.28
N LYS A 32 2.74 14.89 9.66
CA LYS A 32 4.10 15.20 9.19
C LYS A 32 5.08 15.17 10.34
N THR A 33 5.79 14.05 10.53
CA THR A 33 7.23 13.96 10.91
C THR A 33 7.54 12.53 11.37
N THR A 34 7.95 11.67 10.43
CA THR A 34 8.58 10.39 10.77
C THR A 34 9.95 10.19 10.11
N LYS A 35 10.42 11.15 9.30
CA LYS A 35 11.69 11.04 8.56
C LYS A 35 12.93 11.70 9.19
N VAL A 36 12.83 12.48 10.27
CA VAL A 36 13.97 13.30 10.76
C VAL A 36 14.54 12.86 12.12
N LEU A 37 13.88 11.97 12.87
CA LEU A 37 14.33 11.61 14.23
C LEU A 37 15.27 10.39 14.32
N ILE A 38 15.57 9.71 13.20
CA ILE A 38 16.34 8.46 13.21
C ILE A 38 17.85 8.70 12.94
N GLU A 39 18.25 9.84 12.40
CA GLU A 39 19.63 10.05 11.91
C GLU A 39 20.66 10.49 12.98
N LEU A 40 20.25 10.90 14.19
CA LEU A 40 21.17 11.47 15.19
C LEU A 40 21.56 10.56 16.37
N LEU A 41 21.07 9.32 16.45
CA LEU A 41 21.29 8.45 17.62
C LEU A 41 22.12 7.19 17.31
N LEU A 42 23.15 7.32 16.47
CA LEU A 42 23.96 6.18 15.98
C LEU A 42 25.16 5.79 16.86
N VAL A 43 25.18 6.10 18.16
CA VAL A 43 26.24 5.60 19.05
C VAL A 43 25.63 5.05 20.34
N SER A 44 25.40 3.72 20.36
CA SER A 44 25.02 2.82 21.48
C SER A 44 23.71 2.02 21.34
N PHE A 45 23.07 1.98 20.17
CA PHE A 45 21.70 1.44 20.00
C PHE A 45 21.56 0.15 19.16
N LEU A 46 22.60 -0.68 18.99
CA LEU A 46 22.50 -1.83 18.07
C LEU A 46 21.40 -2.84 18.48
N ASP A 47 21.21 -3.09 19.78
CA ASP A 47 20.20 -4.05 20.28
C ASP A 47 18.79 -3.45 20.37
N VAL A 48 18.68 -2.16 20.70
CA VAL A 48 17.39 -1.44 20.79
C VAL A 48 16.84 -1.11 19.40
N MET A 49 17.70 -0.89 18.41
CA MET A 49 17.30 -0.56 17.04
C MET A 49 16.61 -1.75 16.35
N ILE A 50 17.00 -3.00 16.66
CA ILE A 50 16.32 -4.20 16.13
C ILE A 50 14.90 -4.31 16.71
N ALA A 51 14.73 -4.08 18.01
CA ALA A 51 13.42 -4.18 18.68
C ALA A 51 12.46 -3.03 18.31
N VAL A 52 12.98 -1.80 18.18
CA VAL A 52 12.17 -0.63 17.77
C VAL A 52 11.80 -0.68 16.29
N ASN A 53 12.68 -1.14 15.39
CA ASN A 53 12.30 -1.32 13.98
C ASN A 53 11.21 -2.39 13.83
N MET A 54 11.27 -3.48 14.60
CA MET A 54 10.24 -4.51 14.53
C MET A 54 8.88 -4.02 15.06
N GLN A 55 8.84 -3.18 16.09
CA GLN A 55 7.59 -2.61 16.61
C GLN A 55 7.03 -1.47 15.73
N LYS A 56 7.89 -0.71 15.04
CA LYS A 56 7.46 0.39 14.17
C LYS A 56 6.84 -0.09 12.86
N THR A 57 7.24 -1.25 12.36
CA THR A 57 6.62 -1.88 11.18
C THR A 57 5.21 -2.43 11.46
N VAL A 58 4.91 -2.80 12.72
CA VAL A 58 3.61 -3.38 13.11
C VAL A 58 2.50 -2.32 13.24
N LEU A 59 2.84 -1.05 13.46
CA LEU A 59 1.86 0.02 13.75
C LEU A 59 1.37 0.82 12.53
N ASN A 60 1.93 0.62 11.34
CA ASN A 60 1.49 1.32 10.13
C ASN A 60 1.61 0.43 8.89
N LEU A 61 0.91 -0.71 8.89
CA LEU A 61 0.82 -1.56 7.71
C LEU A 61 0.05 -0.79 6.63
N ASN A 62 0.78 -0.32 5.61
CA ASN A 62 0.21 0.37 4.46
C ASN A 62 -0.64 -0.64 3.69
N SER A 63 -1.92 -0.72 3.99
CA SER A 63 -2.85 -1.69 3.40
C SER A 63 -3.90 -0.97 2.57
N GLY A 64 -4.42 -1.67 1.57
CA GLY A 64 -5.44 -1.15 0.67
C GLY A 64 -6.36 -2.25 0.19
N LYS A 65 -7.55 -1.84 -0.26
CA LYS A 65 -8.53 -2.74 -0.87
C LYS A 65 -8.44 -2.66 -2.39
N VAL A 66 -8.36 -3.81 -3.05
CA VAL A 66 -8.34 -3.89 -4.51
C VAL A 66 -9.73 -3.55 -5.05
N VAL A 67 -9.81 -2.57 -5.96
CA VAL A 67 -11.05 -2.09 -6.57
C VAL A 67 -11.21 -2.58 -7.99
N ALA A 68 -10.12 -2.62 -8.75
CA ALA A 68 -10.12 -3.12 -10.12
C ALA A 68 -8.78 -3.77 -10.45
N VAL A 69 -8.84 -4.84 -11.25
CA VAL A 69 -7.66 -5.57 -11.72
C VAL A 69 -7.53 -5.49 -13.23
N GLY A 70 -6.30 -5.35 -13.71
CA GLY A 70 -6.00 -5.50 -15.12
C GLY A 70 -6.02 -6.96 -15.58
N PRO A 71 -6.08 -7.21 -16.90
CA PRO A 71 -6.14 -8.57 -17.45
C PRO A 71 -4.87 -9.41 -17.21
N GLY A 72 -3.74 -8.79 -16.83
CA GLY A 72 -2.48 -9.48 -16.61
C GLY A 72 -1.37 -9.14 -17.63
N ALA A 73 -0.16 -9.62 -17.35
CA ALA A 73 1.00 -9.45 -18.22
C ALA A 73 0.91 -10.38 -19.44
N ARG A 74 1.67 -10.07 -20.50
CA ARG A 74 1.83 -10.99 -21.65
C ARG A 74 3.23 -11.56 -21.65
N ASP A 75 3.31 -12.87 -21.82
CA ASP A 75 4.59 -13.56 -22.07
C ASP A 75 5.10 -13.24 -23.49
N ARG A 76 6.36 -13.58 -23.76
CA ARG A 76 6.98 -13.51 -25.10
C ARG A 76 6.20 -14.29 -26.17
N ASN A 77 5.49 -15.33 -25.75
CA ASN A 77 4.65 -16.16 -26.61
C ASN A 77 3.25 -15.55 -26.86
N GLY A 78 2.94 -14.40 -26.28
CA GLY A 78 1.62 -13.76 -26.38
C GLY A 78 0.57 -14.31 -25.42
N ASN A 79 0.92 -15.32 -24.61
CA ASN A 79 0.04 -15.88 -23.58
C ASN A 79 -0.20 -14.86 -22.47
N LEU A 80 -1.43 -14.79 -21.98
CA LEU A 80 -1.81 -13.92 -20.88
C LEU A 80 -1.46 -14.59 -19.54
N ILE A 81 -0.66 -13.90 -18.73
CA ILE A 81 -0.35 -14.26 -17.35
C ILE A 81 -1.30 -13.44 -16.47
N PRO A 82 -2.34 -14.06 -15.88
CA PRO A 82 -3.30 -13.34 -15.06
C PRO A 82 -2.64 -12.80 -13.79
N VAL A 83 -3.17 -11.68 -13.26
CA VAL A 83 -2.73 -11.15 -11.96
C VAL A 83 -3.12 -12.09 -10.82
N SER A 84 -2.35 -12.08 -9.74
CA SER A 84 -2.57 -12.97 -8.59
C SER A 84 -3.66 -12.48 -7.62
N VAL A 85 -4.02 -11.20 -7.70
CA VAL A 85 -5.00 -10.53 -6.83
C VAL A 85 -6.38 -10.42 -7.48
N LYS A 86 -7.44 -10.38 -6.67
CA LYS A 86 -8.82 -10.21 -7.13
C LYS A 86 -9.46 -8.93 -6.60
N GLU A 87 -10.52 -8.48 -7.27
CA GLU A 87 -11.34 -7.36 -6.80
C GLU A 87 -11.93 -7.70 -5.42
N GLY A 88 -11.72 -6.82 -4.45
CA GLY A 88 -12.19 -7.00 -3.07
C GLY A 88 -11.12 -7.47 -2.08
N ASP A 89 -9.99 -7.99 -2.55
CA ASP A 89 -8.91 -8.46 -1.68
C ASP A 89 -8.26 -7.30 -0.92
N VAL A 90 -7.82 -7.58 0.31
CA VAL A 90 -6.99 -6.67 1.11
C VAL A 90 -5.53 -7.02 0.85
N VAL A 91 -4.75 -6.03 0.43
CA VAL A 91 -3.35 -6.22 0.07
C VAL A 91 -2.44 -5.28 0.84
N LEU A 92 -1.23 -5.74 1.11
CA LEU A 92 -0.17 -4.95 1.68
C LEU A 92 0.58 -4.23 0.56
N LEU A 93 0.65 -2.91 0.69
CA LEU A 93 1.28 -1.99 -0.25
C LEU A 93 2.70 -1.64 0.22
N PRO A 94 3.63 -1.43 -0.72
CA PRO A 94 4.93 -0.86 -0.40
C PRO A 94 4.78 0.58 0.11
N GLU A 95 5.77 1.08 0.86
CA GLU A 95 5.77 2.47 1.36
C GLU A 95 5.86 3.50 0.23
N TYR A 96 6.49 3.11 -0.88
CA TYR A 96 6.74 3.96 -2.04
C TYR A 96 6.30 3.24 -3.30
N GLY A 97 5.99 4.03 -4.32
CA GLY A 97 5.51 3.54 -5.61
C GLY A 97 4.02 3.72 -5.77
N GLY A 98 3.53 3.22 -6.89
CA GLY A 98 2.17 3.47 -7.33
C GLY A 98 1.97 4.87 -7.91
N THR A 99 0.98 5.00 -8.78
CA THR A 99 0.55 6.28 -9.36
C THR A 99 -0.76 6.69 -8.70
N GLU A 100 -0.82 7.91 -8.15
CA GLU A 100 -2.06 8.45 -7.61
C GLU A 100 -3.02 8.80 -8.75
N VAL A 101 -4.26 8.33 -8.66
CA VAL A 101 -5.31 8.55 -9.65
C VAL A 101 -6.57 9.01 -8.93
N LYS A 102 -6.99 10.25 -9.22
CA LYS A 102 -8.24 10.80 -8.69
C LYS A 102 -9.40 10.50 -9.63
N LEU A 103 -10.37 9.74 -9.17
CA LEU A 103 -11.58 9.42 -9.94
C LEU A 103 -12.80 10.04 -9.26
N GLY A 104 -13.11 11.29 -9.63
CA GLY A 104 -14.14 12.07 -8.94
C GLY A 104 -13.59 12.57 -7.61
N ASP A 105 -14.33 12.33 -6.52
CA ASP A 105 -13.97 12.79 -5.18
C ASP A 105 -13.19 11.74 -4.36
N LYS A 106 -12.82 10.63 -4.99
CA LYS A 106 -12.05 9.55 -4.38
C LYS A 106 -10.64 9.46 -4.95
N GLU A 107 -9.69 9.23 -4.05
CA GLU A 107 -8.28 8.99 -4.37
C GLU A 107 -8.02 7.49 -4.43
N TYR A 108 -7.45 7.05 -5.55
CA TYR A 108 -7.01 5.68 -5.76
C TYR A 108 -5.52 5.67 -6.06
N HIS A 109 -4.89 4.53 -5.85
CA HIS A 109 -3.51 4.29 -6.25
C HIS A 109 -3.45 3.14 -7.24
N LEU A 110 -2.69 3.33 -8.31
CA LEU A 110 -2.46 2.32 -9.33
C LEU A 110 -1.07 1.72 -9.10
N PHE A 111 -1.04 0.45 -8.71
CA PHE A 111 0.19 -0.32 -8.52
C PHE A 111 0.36 -1.35 -9.63
N ARG A 112 1.56 -1.90 -9.75
CA ARG A 112 1.77 -3.15 -10.52
C ARG A 112 1.54 -4.33 -9.60
N ASP A 113 1.09 -5.45 -10.16
CA ASP A 113 0.96 -6.72 -9.43
C ASP A 113 2.27 -7.11 -8.73
N ASP A 114 3.41 -6.87 -9.40
CA ASP A 114 4.75 -7.17 -8.88
C ASP A 114 5.17 -6.31 -7.68
N ASP A 115 4.58 -5.13 -7.51
CA ASP A 115 4.90 -4.20 -6.42
C ASP A 115 4.12 -4.54 -5.14
N ILE A 116 3.07 -5.36 -5.23
CA ILE A 116 2.21 -5.73 -4.11
C ILE A 116 2.98 -6.74 -3.23
N LEU A 117 3.08 -6.45 -1.94
CA LEU A 117 3.88 -7.26 -1.01
C LEU A 117 3.19 -8.57 -0.61
N GLY A 118 1.86 -8.60 -0.61
CA GLY A 118 1.07 -9.79 -0.32
C GLY A 118 -0.40 -9.50 -0.03
N THR A 119 -1.21 -10.56 0.02
CA THR A 119 -2.60 -10.51 0.45
C THR A 119 -2.70 -10.72 1.97
N VAL A 120 -3.58 -9.95 2.62
CA VAL A 120 -3.90 -10.10 4.04
C VAL A 120 -5.17 -10.93 4.15
N HIS A 121 -5.10 -12.05 4.84
CA HIS A 121 -6.24 -12.90 5.18
C HIS A 121 -6.43 -12.86 6.69
N GLU A 122 -7.67 -12.63 7.13
CA GLU A 122 -8.09 -12.84 8.54
C GLU A 122 -8.54 -14.28 8.74
#